data_AF-A0A381QLJ9-F1
#
_entry.id   AF-A0A381QLJ9-F1
#
_cell.length_a   1.000
_cell.length_b   1.000
_cell.length_c   1.000
_cell.angle_alpha   90.00
_cell.angle_beta   90.00
_cell.angle_gamma   90.00
#
_symmetry.space_group_name_H-M   'P 1'
#
loop_
_entity.id
_entity.type
_entity.pdbx_description
1 polymer ?
#
loop_
_entity_poly.entity_id
_entity_poly.type
_entity_poly.pdbx_seq_one_letter_code
_entity_poly.pdbx_strand_id
1 'polypeptide(L)'
;MLRPHLPATALTLLLGLLSSACATNASDQARPVPTASTATPTTTTDLADKPDNQPTTSTPTSMTEAPPAEEGAGNTQDDVESGSGEGRDAEANTTVDDQYTGLDEPATSTMTPTTVAGRLAGGSGDSMTGEHDTDGEEADPRPAFRTAVPTGTVVDGHYVDPRGSIYEAFQAGFDRNHPFQSLETFCLPTPPPEDDPVDVEPGISAEAVTIVHLHTRLEELERIGFAAPVGEVDAMVRTFVDIVNGECGGIHGRRLDLRTVDVSALGGGGFDIDTLREAACLEAVEAHRAVAVLAVEAVPGTAAQCLTRTHRTSFIAIRGISDRDLGRAGGLLLALEPGDRTSLRLAVSTAAARGVLTGATIGIVTPDAPQRSDDVVEVLLEALAERDLAATVHQLGCEGTTTCRVGMETAVAGMLEAGVDLIFPLLDRTTLPWLVLEMIDQGMPAPTFVQSGLDGQGLDAVASEVAEFGGPPAGTYYDGTWILDGSATGSHRQDGFESRPFDDLCNRELGRVAGHDPAVVDDPSDDVYRTVVEACSLVRAVARAVYDAGPNPSRLAIQVNLVALGNLDAVDMRPVTSMDGSLTVQVSRYEYPCLHGPGFGASAGCVFPMTDPVPVG
;
A
#
# COMPACT_ATOMS: atom_id res chain seq x y z
N MET A 1 51.27 11.45 -2.55
CA MET A 1 52.05 10.51 -3.41
C MET A 1 51.34 10.41 -4.76
N LEU A 2 52.01 9.96 -5.83
CA LEU A 2 51.52 10.10 -7.21
C LEU A 2 50.25 9.27 -7.49
N ARG A 3 49.27 9.88 -8.18
CA ARG A 3 48.21 9.17 -8.93
C ARG A 3 48.75 8.74 -10.30
N PRO A 4 48.42 7.55 -10.82
CA PRO A 4 48.57 7.22 -12.23
C PRO A 4 47.27 7.52 -13.00
N HIS A 5 47.36 8.23 -14.12
CA HIS A 5 46.30 8.29 -15.13
C HIS A 5 46.48 7.13 -16.12
N LEU A 6 45.37 6.51 -16.56
CA LEU A 6 45.30 5.62 -17.71
C LEU A 6 44.23 6.12 -18.69
N PRO A 7 44.50 6.18 -20.01
CA PRO A 7 43.59 6.79 -20.98
C PRO A 7 42.53 5.82 -21.53
N ALA A 8 41.37 6.37 -21.87
CA ALA A 8 40.21 5.64 -22.38
C ALA A 8 40.33 5.27 -23.88
N THR A 9 41.04 4.18 -24.21
CA THR A 9 41.03 3.57 -25.55
C THR A 9 41.17 2.03 -25.56
N ALA A 10 41.03 1.35 -24.42
CA ALA A 10 41.30 -0.10 -24.29
C ALA A 10 40.08 -0.99 -23.98
N LEU A 11 38.86 -0.44 -23.88
CA LEU A 11 37.67 -1.18 -23.42
C LEU A 11 36.78 -1.72 -24.56
N THR A 12 37.14 -1.50 -25.82
CA THR A 12 36.30 -1.85 -26.99
C THR A 12 36.67 -3.18 -27.66
N LEU A 13 37.58 -3.98 -27.09
CA LEU A 13 38.03 -5.25 -27.66
C LEU A 13 37.72 -6.51 -26.83
N LEU A 14 37.07 -6.38 -25.66
CA LEU A 14 36.78 -7.52 -24.78
C LEU A 14 35.36 -8.11 -24.88
N LEU A 15 34.41 -7.44 -25.56
CA LEU A 15 33.04 -7.96 -25.73
C LEU A 15 32.83 -8.84 -26.98
N GLY A 16 33.87 -9.09 -27.79
CA GLY A 16 33.74 -9.80 -29.07
C GLY A 16 34.03 -11.31 -29.05
N LEU A 17 34.45 -11.89 -27.92
CA LEU A 17 35.02 -13.25 -27.86
C LEU A 17 34.63 -14.00 -26.58
N LEU A 18 33.38 -14.45 -26.47
CA LEU A 18 32.96 -15.56 -25.60
C LEU A 18 31.53 -16.03 -25.96
N SER A 19 31.35 -16.54 -27.19
CA SER A 19 30.07 -17.06 -27.67
C SER A 19 30.22 -18.25 -28.62
N SER A 20 31.02 -19.25 -28.23
CA SER A 20 30.98 -20.61 -28.79
C SER A 20 32.00 -21.53 -28.09
N ALA A 21 31.55 -22.61 -27.43
CA ALA A 21 32.01 -23.99 -27.68
C ALA A 21 31.66 -24.99 -26.53
N CYS A 22 30.81 -25.95 -26.89
CA CYS A 22 30.91 -27.38 -26.56
C CYS A 22 30.81 -27.91 -25.12
N ALA A 23 29.80 -28.77 -24.92
CA ALA A 23 29.72 -29.76 -23.87
C ALA A 23 30.69 -30.95 -24.07
N THR A 24 31.10 -31.64 -23.00
CA THR A 24 30.78 -33.07 -22.70
C THR A 24 31.73 -33.69 -21.65
N ASN A 25 31.14 -34.41 -20.68
CA ASN A 25 31.70 -35.56 -19.89
C ASN A 25 33.01 -35.36 -19.07
N ALA A 26 33.33 -36.16 -18.05
CA ALA A 26 32.60 -36.98 -17.06
C ALA A 26 33.64 -37.50 -16.02
N SER A 27 33.18 -38.09 -14.90
CA SER A 27 33.99 -38.89 -13.93
C SER A 27 34.96 -38.12 -12.99
N ASP A 28 35.19 -38.50 -11.72
CA ASP A 28 34.48 -39.40 -10.77
C ASP A 28 35.02 -39.17 -9.33
N GLN A 29 34.31 -39.65 -8.30
CA GLN A 29 34.75 -39.89 -6.89
C GLN A 29 35.27 -38.71 -6.03
N ALA A 30 34.47 -38.30 -5.04
CA ALA A 30 34.58 -38.84 -3.67
C ALA A 30 33.50 -38.29 -2.71
N ARG A 31 32.80 -39.18 -1.99
CA ARG A 31 31.97 -38.90 -0.80
C ARG A 31 32.34 -39.91 0.30
N PRO A 32 32.22 -39.52 1.57
CA PRO A 32 31.33 -40.29 2.45
C PRO A 32 30.41 -39.38 3.29
N VAL A 33 29.10 -39.53 3.17
CA VAL A 33 28.19 -40.32 4.06
C VAL A 33 27.58 -39.46 5.18
N PRO A 34 26.26 -39.14 5.11
CA PRO A 34 25.47 -38.71 6.25
C PRO A 34 24.87 -39.91 7.01
N THR A 35 24.52 -39.71 8.28
CA THR A 35 23.90 -40.74 9.14
C THR A 35 22.41 -40.95 8.83
N ALA A 36 21.94 -42.20 8.92
CA ALA A 36 20.50 -42.58 8.88
C ALA A 36 19.77 -42.09 10.17
N SER A 37 18.46 -42.25 10.41
CA SER A 37 17.56 -43.42 10.23
C SER A 37 16.16 -43.04 10.78
N THR A 38 14.98 -43.64 10.46
CA THR A 38 14.48 -44.59 9.44
C THR A 38 12.95 -44.69 9.57
N ALA A 39 12.19 -44.88 8.48
CA ALA A 39 10.84 -45.48 8.53
C ALA A 39 10.57 -46.31 7.25
N THR A 40 9.95 -47.49 7.41
CA THR A 40 9.88 -48.56 6.39
C THR A 40 8.44 -48.80 5.93
N PRO A 41 8.17 -49.10 4.64
CA PRO A 41 6.83 -49.42 4.14
C PRO A 41 6.45 -50.89 4.33
N THR A 42 5.14 -51.20 4.21
CA THR A 42 4.60 -52.57 4.29
C THR A 42 3.68 -52.88 3.10
N THR A 43 4.05 -53.85 2.27
CA THR A 43 3.16 -54.58 1.33
C THR A 43 2.48 -55.74 2.07
N THR A 44 1.38 -56.37 1.63
CA THR A 44 1.25 -57.18 0.39
C THR A 44 -0.20 -57.72 0.24
N THR A 45 -0.76 -57.75 -1.00
CA THR A 45 -1.75 -58.74 -1.57
C THR A 45 -3.09 -59.06 -0.86
N ASP A 46 -4.20 -59.48 -1.52
CA ASP A 46 -4.38 -60.10 -2.84
C ASP A 46 -5.84 -60.02 -3.39
N LEU A 47 -6.02 -60.22 -4.72
CA LEU A 47 -7.17 -60.81 -5.49
C LEU A 47 -8.66 -60.45 -5.16
N ALA A 48 -9.63 -60.40 -6.08
CA ALA A 48 -9.71 -60.33 -7.55
C ALA A 48 -11.19 -60.18 -7.97
N ASP A 49 -11.52 -59.40 -9.03
CA ASP A 49 -12.31 -59.87 -10.19
C ASP A 49 -12.46 -58.79 -11.30
N LYS A 50 -12.49 -59.22 -12.57
CA LYS A 50 -12.85 -58.40 -13.75
C LYS A 50 -13.25 -59.33 -14.92
N PRO A 51 -14.37 -59.06 -15.62
CA PRO A 51 -14.39 -58.47 -16.99
C PRO A 51 -15.43 -57.31 -17.07
N ASP A 52 -15.62 -56.47 -18.11
CA ASP A 52 -14.99 -56.12 -19.41
C ASP A 52 -15.68 -54.82 -19.93
N ASN A 53 -15.40 -54.15 -21.07
CA ASN A 53 -14.42 -54.28 -22.17
C ASN A 53 -14.16 -52.87 -22.78
N GLN A 54 -12.90 -52.43 -22.91
CA GLN A 54 -12.23 -52.14 -24.22
C GLN A 54 -12.58 -50.78 -24.90
N PRO A 55 -11.76 -50.25 -25.86
CA PRO A 55 -11.10 -48.96 -25.61
C PRO A 55 -11.06 -47.96 -26.79
N THR A 56 -10.54 -46.74 -26.53
CA THR A 56 -9.84 -45.89 -27.52
C THR A 56 -8.77 -45.08 -26.76
N THR A 57 -7.47 -45.35 -26.87
CA THR A 57 -6.49 -44.97 -27.92
C THR A 57 -6.17 -43.48 -28.01
N SER A 58 -4.87 -43.18 -28.06
CA SER A 58 -4.26 -41.87 -27.75
C SER A 58 -3.50 -41.26 -28.95
N THR A 59 -2.96 -40.06 -28.71
CA THR A 59 -1.77 -39.45 -29.38
C THR A 59 -1.97 -38.79 -30.78
N PRO A 60 -1.08 -37.85 -31.20
CA PRO A 60 -1.49 -36.58 -31.83
C PRO A 60 -0.85 -36.34 -33.22
N THR A 61 -1.00 -35.13 -33.77
CA THR A 61 -0.30 -34.71 -35.02
C THR A 61 0.23 -33.27 -34.92
N SER A 62 1.38 -33.00 -35.54
CA SER A 62 2.07 -31.70 -35.51
C SER A 62 1.99 -30.91 -36.83
N MET A 63 2.59 -29.72 -36.81
CA MET A 63 2.62 -28.68 -37.85
C MET A 63 3.08 -29.13 -39.26
N THR A 64 2.68 -28.35 -40.28
CA THR A 64 3.55 -27.51 -41.17
C THR A 64 2.94 -27.33 -42.58
N GLU A 65 2.81 -26.09 -43.07
CA GLU A 65 3.22 -25.59 -44.42
C GLU A 65 2.42 -24.36 -44.90
N ALA A 66 3.08 -23.53 -45.71
CA ALA A 66 2.60 -22.33 -46.40
C ALA A 66 3.43 -22.15 -47.69
N PRO A 67 3.18 -21.17 -48.59
CA PRO A 67 1.95 -20.51 -49.03
C PRO A 67 1.72 -20.80 -50.54
N PRO A 68 1.01 -19.92 -51.29
CA PRO A 68 1.70 -19.31 -52.45
C PRO A 68 1.37 -17.82 -52.68
N ALA A 69 2.12 -17.19 -53.59
CA ALA A 69 1.96 -15.82 -54.05
C ALA A 69 1.94 -15.76 -55.60
N GLU A 70 1.36 -14.69 -56.16
CA GLU A 70 1.65 -14.09 -57.49
C GLU A 70 0.92 -12.72 -57.51
N GLU A 71 1.63 -11.58 -57.54
CA GLU A 71 2.19 -10.85 -58.71
C GLU A 71 1.20 -9.93 -59.46
N GLY A 72 1.61 -8.67 -59.70
CA GLY A 72 0.83 -7.65 -60.41
C GLY A 72 1.38 -6.22 -60.22
N ALA A 73 2.38 -5.84 -61.01
CA ALA A 73 3.13 -4.59 -60.84
C ALA A 73 2.48 -3.33 -61.48
N GLY A 74 2.89 -2.14 -61.01
CA GLY A 74 2.54 -0.85 -61.63
C GLY A 74 3.28 0.32 -60.98
N ASN A 75 4.44 0.70 -61.54
CA ASN A 75 5.29 1.78 -61.03
C ASN A 75 5.28 2.97 -62.01
N THR A 76 5.09 4.20 -61.52
CA THR A 76 5.47 5.44 -62.23
C THR A 76 5.84 6.51 -61.22
N GLN A 77 6.88 7.27 -61.56
CA GLN A 77 7.51 8.33 -60.77
C GLN A 77 7.31 9.68 -61.50
N ASP A 78 7.89 10.74 -60.94
CA ASP A 78 7.91 12.13 -61.45
C ASP A 78 6.62 12.93 -61.12
N ASP A 79 6.65 14.21 -60.71
CA ASP A 79 7.74 15.19 -60.75
C ASP A 79 7.67 16.26 -59.63
N VAL A 80 8.71 17.09 -59.53
CA VAL A 80 8.88 18.19 -58.55
C VAL A 80 8.33 19.52 -59.07
N GLU A 81 7.63 20.31 -58.25
CA GLU A 81 7.85 21.78 -58.26
C GLU A 81 7.40 22.53 -56.99
N SER A 82 8.16 23.57 -56.64
CA SER A 82 7.87 24.53 -55.56
C SER A 82 7.11 25.74 -56.10
N GLY A 83 6.26 26.37 -55.29
CA GLY A 83 5.51 27.57 -55.71
C GLY A 83 5.07 28.46 -54.56
N SER A 84 5.92 29.41 -54.17
CA SER A 84 5.57 30.51 -53.27
C SER A 84 4.73 31.58 -53.97
N GLY A 85 3.80 32.23 -53.25
CA GLY A 85 2.99 33.32 -53.78
C GLY A 85 2.29 34.13 -52.69
N GLU A 86 2.87 35.28 -52.31
CA GLU A 86 2.25 36.30 -51.47
C GLU A 86 1.25 37.18 -52.24
N GLY A 87 0.29 37.81 -51.55
CA GLY A 87 -0.54 38.90 -52.07
C GLY A 87 -1.99 38.85 -51.57
N ARG A 88 -2.29 39.28 -50.33
CA ARG A 88 -2.55 40.66 -49.86
C ARG A 88 -3.98 41.21 -50.08
N ASP A 89 -4.52 41.67 -48.95
CA ASP A 89 -5.41 42.82 -48.73
C ASP A 89 -6.89 42.78 -49.20
N ALA A 90 -7.79 42.61 -48.23
CA ALA A 90 -8.99 43.44 -48.07
C ALA A 90 -9.48 43.40 -46.60
N GLU A 91 -9.62 44.57 -45.96
CA GLU A 91 -9.97 44.73 -44.55
C GLU A 91 -11.49 44.81 -44.29
N ALA A 92 -11.93 44.28 -43.14
CA ALA A 92 -13.13 44.70 -42.40
C ALA A 92 -12.99 44.15 -40.96
N ASN A 93 -12.30 44.81 -40.02
CA ASN A 93 -12.62 46.09 -39.36
C ASN A 93 -13.94 46.07 -38.55
N THR A 94 -13.87 45.55 -37.31
CA THR A 94 -14.59 46.10 -36.14
C THR A 94 -13.78 45.84 -34.88
N THR A 95 -13.23 46.91 -34.29
CA THR A 95 -12.91 46.97 -32.86
C THR A 95 -14.20 47.21 -32.05
N VAL A 96 -14.19 46.91 -30.75
CA VAL A 96 -14.62 47.79 -29.63
C VAL A 96 -14.72 47.00 -28.31
N ASP A 97 -13.91 47.46 -27.35
CA ASP A 97 -14.03 47.55 -25.89
C ASP A 97 -14.60 46.46 -24.96
N ASP A 98 -13.85 46.36 -23.86
CA ASP A 98 -14.24 46.00 -22.50
C ASP A 98 -15.57 46.60 -21.97
N GLN A 99 -16.03 45.99 -20.86
CA GLN A 99 -17.10 46.40 -19.93
C GLN A 99 -18.56 46.08 -20.29
N TYR A 100 -19.11 45.06 -19.60
CA TYR A 100 -20.44 45.08 -18.96
C TYR A 100 -20.51 43.88 -17.98
N THR A 101 -20.22 44.03 -16.68
CA THR A 101 -21.15 44.34 -15.57
C THR A 101 -22.49 43.57 -15.53
N GLY A 102 -22.60 42.62 -14.60
CA GLY A 102 -23.72 42.55 -13.65
C GLY A 102 -24.69 41.36 -13.72
N LEU A 103 -24.96 40.80 -12.52
CA LEU A 103 -26.06 39.87 -12.15
C LEU A 103 -25.88 38.40 -12.59
N ASP A 104 -26.03 37.37 -11.74
CA ASP A 104 -26.52 37.29 -10.35
C ASP A 104 -25.59 36.50 -9.39
N GLU A 105 -25.58 36.86 -8.11
CA GLU A 105 -24.87 36.13 -7.04
C GLU A 105 -25.72 34.98 -6.45
N PRO A 106 -25.15 33.80 -6.11
CA PRO A 106 -25.77 32.87 -5.19
C PRO A 106 -25.57 33.34 -3.73
N ALA A 107 -26.66 33.38 -2.96
CA ALA A 107 -26.71 34.06 -1.67
C ALA A 107 -25.76 33.50 -0.58
N THR A 108 -25.10 34.42 0.13
CA THR A 108 -24.34 34.15 1.35
C THR A 108 -25.23 33.59 2.46
N SER A 109 -25.11 32.29 2.73
CA SER A 109 -25.79 31.66 3.88
C SER A 109 -24.90 31.74 5.13
N THR A 110 -25.12 32.77 5.95
CA THR A 110 -24.48 32.89 7.27
C THR A 110 -25.02 31.84 8.24
N MET A 111 -24.28 30.74 8.39
CA MET A 111 -24.43 29.83 9.53
C MET A 111 -23.83 30.49 10.78
N THR A 112 -24.69 30.98 11.67
CA THR A 112 -24.27 31.46 13.00
C THR A 112 -23.75 30.32 13.87
N PRO A 113 -22.62 30.49 14.59
CA PRO A 113 -22.12 29.47 15.51
C PRO A 113 -23.03 29.37 16.74
N THR A 114 -23.55 28.18 17.01
CA THR A 114 -24.39 27.92 18.19
C THR A 114 -23.51 27.84 19.45
N THR A 115 -23.37 28.96 20.14
CA THR A 115 -22.71 29.01 21.46
C THR A 115 -23.56 28.32 22.53
N VAL A 116 -23.21 27.08 22.91
CA VAL A 116 -23.73 26.44 24.12
C VAL A 116 -22.95 26.94 25.34
N ALA A 117 -23.26 28.17 25.76
CA ALA A 117 -22.75 28.77 27.00
C ALA A 117 -23.83 28.77 28.09
N GLY A 118 -24.05 27.62 28.73
CA GLY A 118 -24.97 27.46 29.86
C GLY A 118 -24.36 27.96 31.17
N ARG A 119 -24.88 29.07 31.70
CA ARG A 119 -24.40 29.72 32.94
C ARG A 119 -24.36 28.79 34.17
N LEU A 120 -23.22 28.77 34.85
CA LEU A 120 -23.14 28.55 36.30
C LEU A 120 -23.39 29.87 37.04
N ALA A 121 -24.41 29.92 37.92
CA ALA A 121 -24.49 30.87 39.03
C ALA A 121 -25.59 30.52 40.05
N GLY A 122 -25.19 30.08 41.25
CA GLY A 122 -25.84 30.48 42.51
C GLY A 122 -26.92 29.61 43.15
N GLY A 123 -26.54 28.85 44.19
CA GLY A 123 -27.08 29.10 45.53
C GLY A 123 -27.99 28.07 46.21
N SER A 124 -27.41 27.34 47.17
CA SER A 124 -28.00 26.87 48.45
C SER A 124 -29.09 25.78 48.48
N GLY A 125 -28.86 24.74 49.32
CA GLY A 125 -29.95 23.94 49.91
C GLY A 125 -29.60 22.51 50.34
N ASP A 126 -29.14 22.34 51.58
CA ASP A 126 -29.20 21.15 52.45
C ASP A 126 -28.75 19.73 51.98
N SER A 127 -27.62 19.31 52.55
CA SER A 127 -27.40 18.06 53.30
C SER A 127 -28.29 16.82 53.08
N MET A 128 -27.65 15.68 52.78
CA MET A 128 -27.67 14.51 53.67
C MET A 128 -26.41 13.64 53.47
N THR A 129 -25.89 13.17 54.60
CA THR A 129 -24.65 12.41 54.86
C THR A 129 -24.45 11.09 54.10
N GLY A 130 -23.20 10.80 53.74
CA GLY A 130 -22.66 9.47 53.45
C GLY A 130 -21.13 9.49 53.56
N GLU A 131 -20.55 8.66 54.43
CA GLU A 131 -19.11 8.63 54.73
C GLU A 131 -18.26 7.99 53.61
N HIS A 132 -16.97 8.36 53.60
CA HIS A 132 -15.75 7.58 53.28
C HIS A 132 -15.88 6.24 52.51
N ASP A 133 -14.98 5.92 51.59
CA ASP A 133 -13.53 5.97 51.79
C ASP A 133 -12.72 6.73 50.72
N THR A 134 -11.54 7.19 51.13
CA THR A 134 -10.48 7.71 50.26
C THR A 134 -9.46 6.62 49.97
N ASP A 135 -9.22 6.33 48.70
CA ASP A 135 -7.91 5.89 48.23
C ASP A 135 -7.62 6.64 46.91
N GLY A 136 -6.54 7.42 46.91
CA GLY A 136 -6.13 8.23 45.78
C GLY A 136 -5.03 7.55 45.00
N GLU A 137 -5.34 7.05 43.81
CA GLU A 137 -4.32 6.71 42.81
C GLU A 137 -3.89 8.03 42.14
N GLU A 138 -2.67 8.47 42.43
CA GLU A 138 -2.07 9.67 41.83
C GLU A 138 -1.78 9.39 40.35
N ALA A 139 -2.48 10.08 39.45
CA ALA A 139 -2.34 9.85 38.00
C ALA A 139 -0.94 10.26 37.51
N ASP A 140 -0.06 9.27 37.26
CA ASP A 140 1.25 9.48 36.63
C ASP A 140 1.03 10.03 35.20
N PRO A 141 1.55 11.22 34.85
CA PRO A 141 1.34 11.82 33.53
C PRO A 141 2.22 11.20 32.42
N ARG A 142 2.71 9.97 32.63
CA ARG A 142 3.47 9.19 31.63
C ARG A 142 2.52 8.18 30.99
N PRO A 143 2.53 7.99 29.66
CA PRO A 143 1.87 6.85 29.06
C PRO A 143 2.54 5.57 29.57
N ALA A 144 1.82 4.80 30.37
CA ALA A 144 2.27 3.50 30.83
C ALA A 144 2.21 2.53 29.64
N PHE A 145 3.37 2.24 29.05
CA PHE A 145 3.53 1.22 28.02
C PHE A 145 3.03 -0.14 28.56
N ARG A 146 1.97 -0.69 27.94
CA ARG A 146 1.36 -1.96 28.36
C ARG A 146 1.93 -3.11 27.55
N THR A 147 3.06 -3.66 28.00
CA THR A 147 3.80 -4.74 27.32
C THR A 147 3.20 -6.14 27.56
N ALA A 148 1.93 -6.33 27.19
CA ALA A 148 1.26 -7.60 26.88
C ALA A 148 -0.25 -7.34 26.72
N VAL A 149 -0.86 -7.84 25.64
CA VAL A 149 -2.30 -7.71 25.42
C VAL A 149 -2.90 -9.04 24.91
N PRO A 150 -3.68 -9.77 25.74
CA PRO A 150 -4.27 -11.06 25.39
C PRO A 150 -5.14 -11.05 24.12
N THR A 151 -5.63 -12.21 23.70
CA THR A 151 -6.72 -12.31 22.71
C THR A 151 -8.04 -11.84 23.33
N GLY A 152 -8.80 -11.03 22.59
CA GLY A 152 -10.16 -10.69 22.99
C GLY A 152 -11.12 -11.88 22.88
N THR A 153 -12.31 -11.75 23.46
CA THR A 153 -13.33 -12.80 23.42
C THR A 153 -14.60 -12.31 22.76
N VAL A 154 -15.24 -13.16 21.96
CA VAL A 154 -16.59 -12.89 21.42
C VAL A 154 -17.62 -13.34 22.45
N VAL A 155 -18.41 -12.40 22.95
CA VAL A 155 -19.49 -12.63 23.92
C VAL A 155 -20.78 -12.05 23.35
N ASP A 156 -21.79 -12.89 23.17
CA ASP A 156 -23.10 -12.53 22.61
C ASP A 156 -23.04 -11.75 21.28
N GLY A 157 -22.05 -12.07 20.44
CA GLY A 157 -21.81 -11.41 19.14
C GLY A 157 -20.93 -10.15 19.19
N HIS A 158 -20.51 -9.71 20.38
CA HIS A 158 -19.61 -8.57 20.56
C HIS A 158 -18.18 -9.05 20.84
N TYR A 159 -17.20 -8.50 20.12
CA TYR A 159 -15.79 -8.76 20.40
C TYR A 159 -15.26 -7.77 21.44
N VAL A 160 -14.84 -8.29 22.59
CA VAL A 160 -14.26 -7.50 23.70
C VAL A 160 -12.74 -7.39 23.47
N ASP A 161 -12.28 -6.24 22.99
CA ASP A 161 -10.86 -6.00 22.72
C ASP A 161 -10.08 -5.62 24.01
N PRO A 162 -9.04 -6.38 24.38
CA PRO A 162 -8.30 -6.18 25.63
C PRO A 162 -7.30 -5.03 25.58
N ARG A 163 -7.09 -4.36 24.43
CA ARG A 163 -6.31 -3.11 24.33
C ARG A 163 -6.99 -1.92 25.01
N GLY A 164 -8.24 -2.08 25.44
CA GLY A 164 -8.96 -1.14 26.30
C GLY A 164 -10.05 -0.37 25.56
N SER A 165 -10.65 0.60 26.26
CA SER A 165 -11.95 1.18 25.91
C SER A 165 -12.06 1.81 24.52
N ILE A 166 -10.95 2.31 23.95
CA ILE A 166 -10.93 2.84 22.58
C ILE A 166 -11.17 1.71 21.56
N TYR A 167 -10.44 0.61 21.71
CA TYR A 167 -10.57 -0.56 20.85
C TYR A 167 -11.90 -1.29 21.11
N GLU A 168 -12.32 -1.42 22.37
CA GLU A 168 -13.62 -1.99 22.73
C GLU A 168 -14.78 -1.19 22.13
N ALA A 169 -14.76 0.14 22.22
CA ALA A 169 -15.78 1.00 21.63
C ALA A 169 -15.79 0.94 20.09
N PHE A 170 -14.62 0.84 19.46
CA PHE A 170 -14.50 0.59 18.02
C PHE A 170 -15.08 -0.79 17.64
N GLN A 171 -14.73 -1.84 18.37
CA GLN A 171 -15.20 -3.20 18.07
C GLN A 171 -16.71 -3.39 18.35
N ALA A 172 -17.27 -2.64 19.30
CA ALA A 172 -18.71 -2.55 19.55
C ALA A 172 -19.51 -1.86 18.42
N GLY A 173 -18.85 -1.15 17.50
CA GLY A 173 -19.48 -0.50 16.34
C GLY A 173 -19.73 -1.42 15.13
N PHE A 174 -19.23 -2.66 15.15
CA PHE A 174 -19.51 -3.65 14.10
C PHE A 174 -20.81 -4.40 14.34
N ASP A 175 -21.55 -4.70 13.27
CA ASP A 175 -22.59 -5.72 13.31
C ASP A 175 -21.97 -7.06 12.91
N ARG A 176 -21.46 -7.82 13.88
CA ARG A 176 -20.84 -9.13 13.64
C ARG A 176 -21.83 -10.21 13.17
N ASN A 177 -23.14 -9.92 13.12
CA ASN A 177 -24.14 -10.80 12.48
C ASN A 177 -24.33 -10.49 10.98
N HIS A 178 -23.77 -9.38 10.48
CA HIS A 178 -23.80 -9.04 9.07
C HIS A 178 -23.05 -10.11 8.25
N PRO A 179 -23.56 -10.55 7.09
CA PRO A 179 -22.96 -11.66 6.33
C PRO A 179 -21.48 -11.49 5.96
N PHE A 180 -20.95 -10.26 5.95
CA PHE A 180 -19.55 -9.95 5.62
C PHE A 180 -18.75 -9.37 6.80
N GLN A 181 -19.21 -9.48 8.05
CA GLN A 181 -18.47 -8.97 9.24
C GLN A 181 -18.15 -10.05 10.29
N SER A 182 -18.45 -11.32 10.02
CA SER A 182 -18.14 -12.42 10.94
C SER A 182 -16.62 -12.59 11.17
N LEU A 183 -16.25 -13.06 12.36
CA LEU A 183 -14.87 -13.42 12.74
C LEU A 183 -14.63 -14.95 12.67
N GLU A 184 -15.66 -15.75 12.38
CA GLU A 184 -15.54 -17.22 12.28
C GLU A 184 -15.33 -17.70 10.84
N THR A 185 -16.04 -17.09 9.89
CA THR A 185 -16.01 -17.37 8.45
C THR A 185 -15.94 -16.05 7.64
N PHE A 186 -15.29 -16.08 6.47
CA PHE A 186 -15.06 -14.85 5.68
C PHE A 186 -16.38 -14.18 5.26
N CYS A 187 -17.36 -14.98 4.84
CA CYS A 187 -18.75 -14.54 4.72
C CYS A 187 -19.74 -15.69 4.94
N LEU A 188 -20.99 -15.31 5.21
CA LEU A 188 -22.14 -16.20 5.28
C LEU A 188 -22.92 -16.19 3.96
N PRO A 189 -23.58 -17.30 3.55
CA PRO A 189 -24.42 -17.32 2.36
C PRO A 189 -25.50 -16.25 2.38
N THR A 190 -25.60 -15.46 1.30
CA THR A 190 -26.64 -14.44 1.19
C THR A 190 -27.99 -15.08 0.84
N PRO A 191 -29.13 -14.62 1.40
CA PRO A 191 -30.44 -15.10 0.98
C PRO A 191 -30.66 -14.81 -0.51
N PRO A 192 -31.35 -15.69 -1.26
CA PRO A 192 -31.73 -15.39 -2.64
C PRO A 192 -32.64 -14.14 -2.65
N PRO A 193 -32.47 -13.23 -3.62
CA PRO A 193 -33.32 -12.06 -3.74
C PRO A 193 -34.78 -12.46 -4.05
N GLU A 194 -35.75 -11.60 -3.70
CA GLU A 194 -37.18 -11.85 -3.97
C GLU A 194 -37.51 -11.85 -5.47
N ASP A 195 -36.80 -11.01 -6.24
CA ASP A 195 -36.86 -10.92 -7.70
C ASP A 195 -35.48 -11.24 -8.29
N ASP A 196 -35.45 -11.86 -9.47
CA ASP A 196 -34.20 -12.15 -10.19
C ASP A 196 -33.42 -10.84 -10.50
N PRO A 197 -32.08 -10.84 -10.33
CA PRO A 197 -31.19 -9.78 -10.80
C PRO A 197 -31.44 -9.35 -12.25
N VAL A 198 -31.41 -8.04 -12.50
CA VAL A 198 -31.46 -7.45 -13.85
C VAL A 198 -30.19 -6.66 -14.19
N ASP A 199 -29.98 -6.41 -15.48
CA ASP A 199 -28.99 -5.41 -15.93
C ASP A 199 -29.40 -4.02 -15.42
N VAL A 200 -28.48 -3.33 -14.75
CA VAL A 200 -28.74 -1.99 -14.19
C VAL A 200 -28.04 -0.93 -15.02
N GLU A 201 -26.71 -1.01 -15.14
CA GLU A 201 -25.86 -0.03 -15.85
C GLU A 201 -24.44 -0.60 -16.12
N PRO A 202 -23.54 0.09 -16.84
CA PRO A 202 -22.19 -0.42 -17.11
C PRO A 202 -21.43 -0.81 -15.83
N GLY A 203 -20.96 -2.05 -15.77
CA GLY A 203 -20.33 -2.64 -14.59
C GLY A 203 -21.31 -3.36 -13.64
N ILE A 204 -22.63 -3.32 -13.89
CA ILE A 204 -23.67 -3.98 -13.08
C ILE A 204 -24.66 -4.68 -14.02
N SER A 205 -24.39 -5.94 -14.34
CA SER A 205 -25.28 -6.81 -15.14
C SER A 205 -26.22 -7.62 -14.24
N ALA A 206 -27.12 -8.41 -14.82
CA ALA A 206 -27.89 -9.42 -14.11
C ALA A 206 -27.00 -10.48 -13.42
N GLU A 207 -25.81 -10.75 -13.95
CA GLU A 207 -24.94 -11.84 -13.47
C GLU A 207 -23.85 -11.37 -12.50
N ALA A 208 -23.38 -10.12 -12.61
CA ALA A 208 -22.22 -9.66 -11.86
C ALA A 208 -22.14 -8.14 -11.62
N VAL A 209 -21.33 -7.78 -10.62
CA VAL A 209 -20.81 -6.43 -10.37
C VAL A 209 -19.30 -6.45 -10.66
N THR A 210 -18.84 -5.62 -11.60
CA THR A 210 -17.42 -5.58 -12.00
C THR A 210 -16.60 -4.69 -11.07
N ILE A 211 -15.52 -5.25 -10.54
CA ILE A 211 -14.54 -4.59 -9.68
C ILE A 211 -13.14 -4.77 -10.26
N VAL A 212 -12.25 -3.81 -10.04
CA VAL A 212 -10.86 -3.87 -10.54
C VAL A 212 -9.88 -3.89 -9.37
N HIS A 213 -8.91 -4.79 -9.41
CA HIS A 213 -7.67 -4.73 -8.65
C HIS A 213 -6.61 -4.01 -9.48
N LEU A 214 -6.04 -2.92 -8.94
CA LEU A 214 -4.79 -2.35 -9.47
C LEU A 214 -3.63 -3.10 -8.81
N HIS A 215 -3.02 -4.02 -9.55
CA HIS A 215 -1.91 -4.85 -9.07
C HIS A 215 -0.58 -4.20 -9.43
N THR A 216 0.24 -3.88 -8.44
CA THR A 216 1.58 -3.32 -8.70
C THR A 216 2.54 -4.44 -9.03
N ARG A 217 3.24 -4.32 -10.16
CA ARG A 217 4.20 -5.32 -10.66
C ARG A 217 5.50 -5.33 -9.87
N LEU A 218 5.45 -5.92 -8.66
CA LEU A 218 6.58 -6.01 -7.72
C LEU A 218 7.75 -6.83 -8.27
N GLU A 219 7.53 -7.67 -9.28
CA GLU A 219 8.58 -8.42 -9.96
C GLU A 219 9.45 -7.52 -10.87
N GLU A 220 9.07 -6.26 -11.09
CA GLU A 220 9.98 -5.22 -11.60
C GLU A 220 11.07 -4.83 -10.58
N LEU A 221 10.73 -4.81 -9.28
CA LEU A 221 11.64 -4.47 -8.19
C LEU A 221 12.64 -5.59 -7.91
N GLU A 222 12.19 -6.86 -7.95
CA GLU A 222 13.06 -8.03 -7.81
C GLU A 222 14.22 -8.02 -8.85
N ARG A 223 13.93 -7.66 -10.10
CA ARG A 223 14.92 -7.60 -11.19
C ARG A 223 16.05 -6.60 -10.95
N ILE A 224 15.85 -5.60 -10.09
CA ILE A 224 16.87 -4.62 -9.71
C ILE A 224 17.43 -4.85 -8.29
N GLY A 225 17.04 -5.94 -7.62
CA GLY A 225 17.56 -6.35 -6.31
C GLY A 225 16.75 -5.87 -5.10
N PHE A 226 15.53 -5.36 -5.31
CA PHE A 226 14.64 -4.88 -4.24
C PHE A 226 13.38 -5.77 -4.12
N ALA A 227 13.58 -7.06 -3.84
CA ALA A 227 12.48 -8.03 -3.79
C ALA A 227 11.51 -7.74 -2.63
N ALA A 228 10.20 -7.84 -2.90
CA ALA A 228 9.17 -7.69 -1.88
C ALA A 228 8.60 -9.07 -1.51
N PRO A 229 9.03 -9.70 -0.40
CA PRO A 229 8.49 -10.98 0.04
C PRO A 229 7.12 -10.75 0.70
N VAL A 230 6.10 -10.46 -0.12
CA VAL A 230 4.70 -10.20 0.31
C VAL A 230 3.73 -11.26 -0.23
N GLY A 231 4.23 -12.21 -1.03
CA GLY A 231 3.43 -13.23 -1.71
C GLY A 231 2.71 -12.73 -2.97
N GLU A 232 1.91 -13.62 -3.56
CA GLU A 232 1.17 -13.37 -4.81
C GLU A 232 -0.11 -12.55 -4.55
N VAL A 233 0.03 -11.24 -4.41
CA VAL A 233 -1.06 -10.33 -3.97
C VAL A 233 -2.33 -10.45 -4.82
N ASP A 234 -2.20 -10.51 -6.15
CA ASP A 234 -3.33 -10.70 -7.05
C ASP A 234 -4.02 -12.07 -6.88
N ALA A 235 -3.27 -13.11 -6.52
CA ALA A 235 -3.86 -14.40 -6.17
C ALA A 235 -4.64 -14.31 -4.85
N MET A 236 -4.14 -13.58 -3.84
CA MET A 236 -4.84 -13.37 -2.57
C MET A 236 -6.19 -12.67 -2.78
N VAL A 237 -6.20 -11.54 -3.50
CA VAL A 237 -7.43 -10.80 -3.83
C VAL A 237 -8.42 -11.69 -4.59
N ARG A 238 -7.94 -12.46 -5.58
CA ARG A 238 -8.77 -13.40 -6.35
C ARG A 238 -9.36 -14.49 -5.46
N THR A 239 -8.58 -15.07 -4.54
CA THR A 239 -9.08 -16.11 -3.62
C THR A 239 -10.20 -15.60 -2.72
N PHE A 240 -10.11 -14.38 -2.17
CA PHE A 240 -11.22 -13.81 -1.38
C PHE A 240 -12.46 -13.54 -2.24
N VAL A 241 -12.31 -13.10 -3.50
CA VAL A 241 -13.43 -12.96 -4.44
C VAL A 241 -14.04 -14.33 -4.79
N ASP A 242 -13.24 -15.36 -4.95
CA ASP A 242 -13.71 -16.73 -5.19
C ASP A 242 -14.47 -17.30 -3.97
N ILE A 243 -14.11 -16.94 -2.74
CA ILE A 243 -14.89 -17.26 -1.54
C ILE A 243 -16.27 -16.58 -1.58
N VAL A 244 -16.34 -15.28 -1.90
CA VAL A 244 -17.63 -14.56 -2.06
C VAL A 244 -18.51 -15.26 -3.10
N ASN A 245 -17.93 -15.57 -4.27
CA ASN A 245 -18.66 -16.10 -5.41
C ASN A 245 -19.07 -17.58 -5.23
N GLY A 246 -18.21 -18.40 -4.62
CA GLY A 246 -18.39 -19.84 -4.51
C GLY A 246 -19.09 -20.28 -3.23
N GLU A 247 -18.58 -19.86 -2.07
CA GLU A 247 -19.04 -20.37 -0.77
C GLU A 247 -20.18 -19.54 -0.19
N CYS A 248 -20.16 -18.23 -0.41
CA CYS A 248 -21.23 -17.32 0.02
C CYS A 248 -22.35 -17.16 -1.02
N GLY A 249 -22.21 -17.82 -2.19
CA GLY A 249 -23.21 -17.84 -3.27
C GLY A 249 -23.32 -16.54 -4.06
N GLY A 250 -22.32 -15.66 -3.94
CA GLY A 250 -22.37 -14.29 -4.43
C GLY A 250 -23.14 -13.35 -3.51
N ILE A 251 -23.50 -12.19 -4.04
CA ILE A 251 -24.19 -11.10 -3.34
C ILE A 251 -25.51 -10.84 -4.05
N HIS A 252 -26.63 -11.15 -3.39
CA HIS A 252 -27.98 -10.99 -3.94
C HIS A 252 -28.14 -11.63 -5.34
N GLY A 253 -27.60 -12.83 -5.52
CA GLY A 253 -27.63 -13.58 -6.79
C GLY A 253 -26.62 -13.14 -7.86
N ARG A 254 -25.79 -12.11 -7.61
CA ARG A 254 -24.69 -11.70 -8.50
C ARG A 254 -23.33 -12.15 -7.99
N ARG A 255 -22.40 -12.36 -8.92
CA ARG A 255 -20.97 -12.50 -8.61
C ARG A 255 -20.28 -11.13 -8.51
N LEU A 256 -19.14 -11.09 -7.83
CA LEU A 256 -18.12 -10.07 -8.08
C LEU A 256 -17.28 -10.53 -9.29
N ASP A 257 -17.29 -9.76 -10.38
CA ASP A 257 -16.45 -9.98 -11.55
C ASP A 257 -15.14 -9.19 -11.37
N LEU A 258 -14.14 -9.86 -10.79
CA LEU A 258 -12.82 -9.28 -10.58
C LEU A 258 -12.04 -9.20 -11.89
N ARG A 259 -11.51 -8.01 -12.17
CA ARG A 259 -10.52 -7.74 -13.21
C ARG A 259 -9.22 -7.27 -12.54
N THR A 260 -8.09 -7.62 -13.13
CA THR A 260 -6.77 -7.15 -12.68
C THR A 260 -6.22 -6.23 -13.76
N VAL A 261 -5.72 -5.06 -13.35
CA VAL A 261 -4.99 -4.13 -14.22
C VAL A 261 -3.61 -3.91 -13.61
N ASP A 262 -2.58 -4.20 -14.40
CA ASP A 262 -1.19 -4.13 -13.94
C ASP A 262 -0.67 -2.69 -13.92
N VAL A 263 -0.06 -2.29 -12.81
CA VAL A 263 0.61 -0.99 -12.63
C VAL A 263 2.12 -1.23 -12.55
N SER A 264 2.92 -0.39 -13.19
CA SER A 264 4.38 -0.46 -13.06
C SER A 264 4.84 -0.01 -11.67
N ALA A 265 5.84 -0.68 -11.11
CA ALA A 265 6.48 -0.28 -9.85
C ALA A 265 7.65 0.70 -10.08
N LEU A 266 8.28 0.66 -11.25
CA LEU A 266 9.48 1.45 -11.59
C LEU A 266 9.26 2.56 -12.63
N GLY A 267 8.24 2.43 -13.47
CA GLY A 267 8.05 3.24 -14.67
C GLY A 267 8.88 2.72 -15.85
N GLY A 268 9.18 3.59 -16.81
CA GLY A 268 10.07 3.28 -17.93
C GLY A 268 9.35 2.90 -19.22
N GLY A 269 10.03 2.17 -20.11
CA GLY A 269 9.54 1.88 -21.46
C GLY A 269 9.41 3.12 -22.37
N GLY A 270 9.96 4.27 -21.96
CA GLY A 270 9.81 5.56 -22.64
C GLY A 270 8.69 6.44 -22.10
N PHE A 271 7.99 6.01 -21.05
CA PHE A 271 6.95 6.78 -20.35
C PHE A 271 7.35 7.02 -18.89
N ASP A 272 6.92 8.14 -18.34
CA ASP A 272 7.00 8.40 -16.90
C ASP A 272 5.99 7.53 -16.13
N ILE A 273 6.27 7.32 -14.85
CA ILE A 273 5.46 6.48 -13.98
C ILE A 273 3.98 6.95 -13.86
N ASP A 274 3.72 8.26 -13.91
CA ASP A 274 2.38 8.81 -13.71
C ASP A 274 1.51 8.73 -14.97
N THR A 275 2.12 8.78 -16.17
CA THR A 275 1.47 8.40 -17.44
C THR A 275 1.01 6.94 -17.42
N LEU A 276 1.82 6.02 -16.86
CA LEU A 276 1.45 4.60 -16.77
C LEU A 276 0.33 4.36 -15.73
N ARG A 277 0.31 5.11 -14.63
CA ARG A 277 -0.77 5.09 -13.62
C ARG A 277 -2.09 5.65 -14.15
N GLU A 278 -2.02 6.72 -14.95
CA GLU A 278 -3.21 7.25 -15.65
C GLU A 278 -3.76 6.23 -16.65
N ALA A 279 -2.89 5.54 -17.41
CA ALA A 279 -3.30 4.48 -18.33
C ALA A 279 -4.02 3.32 -17.61
N ALA A 280 -3.51 2.87 -16.45
CA ALA A 280 -4.16 1.84 -15.64
C ALA A 280 -5.54 2.29 -15.10
N CYS A 281 -5.68 3.55 -14.70
CA CYS A 281 -6.99 4.13 -14.38
C CYS A 281 -7.97 4.06 -15.56
N LEU A 282 -7.52 4.50 -16.76
CA LEU A 282 -8.35 4.49 -17.97
C LEU A 282 -8.78 3.07 -18.36
N GLU A 283 -7.90 2.07 -18.24
CA GLU A 283 -8.26 0.67 -18.47
C GLU A 283 -9.33 0.18 -17.47
N ALA A 284 -9.17 0.48 -16.18
CA ALA A 284 -10.14 0.13 -15.15
C ALA A 284 -11.55 0.72 -15.40
N VAL A 285 -11.65 1.98 -15.84
CA VAL A 285 -12.93 2.70 -15.96
C VAL A 285 -13.54 2.66 -17.36
N GLU A 286 -12.73 2.59 -18.42
CA GLU A 286 -13.20 2.61 -19.81
C GLU A 286 -13.33 1.21 -20.40
N ALA A 287 -12.34 0.34 -20.20
CA ALA A 287 -12.35 -1.03 -20.70
C ALA A 287 -13.13 -1.96 -19.77
N HIS A 288 -12.86 -1.93 -18.47
CA HIS A 288 -13.51 -2.81 -17.49
C HIS A 288 -14.80 -2.26 -16.86
N ARG A 289 -15.09 -0.97 -17.01
CA ARG A 289 -16.30 -0.33 -16.43
C ARG A 289 -16.42 -0.54 -14.91
N ALA A 290 -15.30 -0.47 -14.19
CA ALA A 290 -15.24 -0.69 -12.75
C ALA A 290 -16.30 0.15 -11.99
N VAL A 291 -17.01 -0.52 -11.09
CA VAL A 291 -17.91 0.11 -10.11
C VAL A 291 -17.10 0.60 -8.90
N ALA A 292 -16.17 -0.25 -8.44
CA ALA A 292 -15.16 0.05 -7.45
C ALA A 292 -13.80 -0.49 -7.91
N VAL A 293 -12.75 0.20 -7.51
CA VAL A 293 -11.34 -0.18 -7.71
C VAL A 293 -10.71 -0.38 -6.34
N LEU A 294 -9.84 -1.38 -6.21
CA LEU A 294 -9.09 -1.69 -5.00
C LEU A 294 -7.58 -1.82 -5.28
N ALA A 295 -6.73 -1.43 -4.32
CA ALA A 295 -5.28 -1.61 -4.39
C ALA A 295 -4.72 -2.01 -3.01
N VAL A 296 -4.11 -3.19 -2.92
CA VAL A 296 -3.45 -3.68 -1.70
C VAL A 296 -2.07 -3.03 -1.58
N GLU A 297 -1.31 -3.07 -2.67
CA GLU A 297 -0.06 -2.36 -2.85
C GLU A 297 -0.30 -0.84 -2.99
N ALA A 298 0.71 -0.05 -2.66
CA ALA A 298 0.64 1.40 -2.84
C ALA A 298 0.60 1.76 -4.34
N VAL A 299 -0.41 2.53 -4.74
CA VAL A 299 -0.50 3.17 -6.08
C VAL A 299 -0.58 4.68 -5.92
N PRO A 300 0.54 5.35 -5.55
CA PRO A 300 0.57 6.80 -5.35
C PRO A 300 0.49 7.55 -6.68
N GLY A 301 0.22 8.86 -6.63
CA GLY A 301 0.20 9.72 -7.81
C GLY A 301 -1.17 9.81 -8.51
N THR A 302 -1.16 9.87 -9.84
CA THR A 302 -2.30 10.30 -10.67
C THR A 302 -3.55 9.43 -10.59
N ALA A 303 -3.39 8.11 -10.36
CA ALA A 303 -4.48 7.14 -10.39
C ALA A 303 -5.67 7.51 -9.47
N ALA A 304 -5.40 7.99 -8.24
CA ALA A 304 -6.44 8.35 -7.28
C ALA A 304 -7.32 9.51 -7.78
N GLN A 305 -6.71 10.56 -8.36
CA GLN A 305 -7.44 11.68 -8.94
C GLN A 305 -8.22 11.25 -10.19
N CYS A 306 -7.61 10.46 -11.08
CA CYS A 306 -8.25 9.97 -12.30
C CYS A 306 -9.52 9.16 -11.97
N LEU A 307 -9.39 8.16 -11.09
CA LEU A 307 -10.52 7.32 -10.67
C LEU A 307 -11.64 8.15 -10.04
N THR A 308 -11.32 8.94 -9.02
CA THR A 308 -12.34 9.52 -8.13
C THR A 308 -12.89 10.86 -8.62
N ARG A 309 -12.07 11.71 -9.24
CA ARG A 309 -12.50 13.06 -9.67
C ARG A 309 -12.89 13.11 -11.14
N THR A 310 -12.09 12.49 -12.01
CA THR A 310 -12.35 12.49 -13.46
C THR A 310 -13.47 11.51 -13.80
N HIS A 311 -13.34 10.24 -13.39
CA HIS A 311 -14.27 9.17 -13.74
C HIS A 311 -15.32 8.86 -12.66
N ARG A 312 -15.25 9.51 -11.49
CA ARG A 312 -16.19 9.35 -10.35
C ARG A 312 -16.38 7.90 -9.91
N THR A 313 -15.33 7.08 -9.98
CA THR A 313 -15.30 5.67 -9.57
C THR A 313 -14.83 5.59 -8.11
N SER A 314 -15.40 4.68 -7.32
CA SER A 314 -14.89 4.45 -5.96
C SER A 314 -13.50 3.82 -6.03
N PHE A 315 -12.58 4.30 -5.20
CA PHE A 315 -11.26 3.70 -5.01
C PHE A 315 -11.04 3.45 -3.52
N ILE A 316 -10.64 2.22 -3.17
CA ILE A 316 -10.23 1.84 -1.82
C ILE A 316 -8.80 1.32 -1.85
N ALA A 317 -7.93 1.86 -1.01
CA ALA A 317 -6.53 1.47 -0.95
C ALA A 317 -6.12 1.23 0.50
N ILE A 318 -5.09 0.42 0.72
CA ILE A 318 -4.48 0.37 2.05
C ILE A 318 -3.75 1.68 2.34
N ARG A 319 -2.86 2.10 1.42
CA ARG A 319 -1.86 3.14 1.64
C ARG A 319 -1.44 3.87 0.36
N GLY A 320 -0.54 4.85 0.49
CA GLY A 320 -0.01 5.63 -0.63
C GLY A 320 -0.95 6.71 -1.16
N ILE A 321 -1.88 7.18 -0.31
CA ILE A 321 -2.89 8.18 -0.65
C ILE A 321 -2.53 9.52 -0.02
N SER A 322 -2.56 10.61 -0.79
CA SER A 322 -2.45 11.96 -0.24
C SER A 322 -3.78 12.41 0.37
N ASP A 323 -3.74 13.06 1.53
CA ASP A 323 -4.91 13.70 2.16
C ASP A 323 -5.59 14.72 1.24
N ARG A 324 -4.81 15.31 0.32
CA ARG A 324 -5.29 16.23 -0.71
C ARG A 324 -6.21 15.53 -1.71
N ASP A 325 -5.91 14.30 -2.08
CA ASP A 325 -6.79 13.50 -2.95
C ASP A 325 -7.97 12.94 -2.17
N LEU A 326 -7.76 12.48 -0.94
CA LEU A 326 -8.82 12.04 -0.03
C LEU A 326 -9.90 13.14 0.14
N GLY A 327 -9.48 14.36 0.49
CA GLY A 327 -10.38 15.50 0.65
C GLY A 327 -11.02 15.99 -0.65
N ARG A 328 -10.39 15.77 -1.81
CA ARG A 328 -10.93 16.17 -3.14
C ARG A 328 -11.79 15.09 -3.79
N ALA A 329 -11.69 13.84 -3.39
CA ALA A 329 -12.50 12.72 -3.88
C ALA A 329 -13.96 12.78 -3.41
N GLY A 330 -14.26 13.54 -2.36
CA GLY A 330 -15.63 13.77 -1.90
C GLY A 330 -16.35 12.50 -1.45
N GLY A 331 -15.62 11.61 -0.74
CA GLY A 331 -16.10 10.30 -0.28
C GLY A 331 -15.88 9.15 -1.26
N LEU A 332 -15.41 9.40 -2.49
CA LEU A 332 -15.09 8.33 -3.45
C LEU A 332 -13.73 7.66 -3.23
N LEU A 333 -12.92 8.16 -2.29
CA LEU A 333 -11.64 7.57 -1.90
C LEU A 333 -11.68 7.15 -0.44
N LEU A 334 -11.23 5.94 -0.16
CA LEU A 334 -11.05 5.40 1.18
C LEU A 334 -9.61 4.88 1.31
N ALA A 335 -8.94 5.21 2.41
CA ALA A 335 -7.62 4.71 2.78
C ALA A 335 -7.71 4.03 4.16
N LEU A 336 -7.01 2.91 4.35
CA LEU A 336 -6.95 2.19 5.64
C LEU A 336 -5.71 2.60 6.48
N GLU A 337 -4.91 3.55 5.98
CA GLU A 337 -3.77 4.18 6.63
C GLU A 337 -3.80 5.71 6.45
N PRO A 338 -3.23 6.50 7.38
CA PRO A 338 -3.29 7.97 7.31
C PRO A 338 -2.52 8.52 6.11
N GLY A 339 -3.07 9.56 5.48
CA GLY A 339 -2.50 10.13 4.28
C GLY A 339 -1.12 10.76 4.48
N ASP A 340 -0.37 10.87 3.38
CA ASP A 340 1.02 11.32 3.36
C ASP A 340 1.26 12.63 4.15
N ARG A 341 0.36 13.63 4.04
CA ARG A 341 0.48 14.93 4.73
C ARG A 341 0.23 14.77 6.23
N THR A 342 -0.82 14.05 6.61
CA THR A 342 -1.17 13.80 8.02
C THR A 342 -0.07 13.03 8.72
N SER A 343 0.43 11.96 8.10
CA SER A 343 1.53 11.13 8.60
C SER A 343 2.80 11.96 8.84
N LEU A 344 3.18 12.85 7.91
CA LEU A 344 4.34 13.75 8.09
C LEU A 344 4.16 14.80 9.20
N ARG A 345 2.99 15.45 9.29
CA ARG A 345 2.69 16.43 10.37
C ARG A 345 2.72 15.75 11.74
N LEU A 346 2.18 14.55 11.84
CA LEU A 346 2.22 13.75 13.07
C LEU A 346 3.64 13.30 13.39
N ALA A 347 4.44 12.89 12.41
CA ALA A 347 5.84 12.48 12.62
C ALA A 347 6.65 13.62 13.26
N VAL A 348 6.59 14.83 12.67
CA VAL A 348 7.23 16.04 13.25
C VAL A 348 6.71 16.33 14.65
N SER A 349 5.39 16.33 14.84
CA SER A 349 4.76 16.64 16.13
C SER A 349 5.18 15.67 17.23
N THR A 350 5.26 14.39 16.90
CA THR A 350 5.49 13.28 17.82
C THR A 350 6.99 13.11 18.12
N ALA A 351 7.85 13.35 17.14
CA ALA A 351 9.30 13.48 17.31
C ALA A 351 9.66 14.69 18.18
N ALA A 352 9.03 15.86 17.95
CA ALA A 352 9.21 17.05 18.77
C ALA A 352 8.78 16.82 20.22
N ALA A 353 7.60 16.21 20.45
CA ALA A 353 7.10 15.90 21.78
C ALA A 353 7.99 14.89 22.55
N ARG A 354 8.74 14.04 21.85
CA ARG A 354 9.74 13.12 22.41
C ARG A 354 11.14 13.73 22.52
N GLY A 355 11.32 15.00 22.14
CA GLY A 355 12.58 15.71 22.19
C GLY A 355 13.57 15.35 21.07
N VAL A 356 13.18 14.51 20.09
CA VAL A 356 14.05 14.03 19.00
C VAL A 356 14.58 15.19 18.15
N LEU A 357 13.78 16.24 17.95
CA LEU A 357 14.17 17.42 17.15
C LEU A 357 14.96 18.48 17.95
N THR A 358 15.32 18.23 19.21
CA THR A 358 15.86 19.27 20.11
C THR A 358 17.28 19.66 19.74
N GLY A 359 17.44 20.85 19.15
CA GLY A 359 18.74 21.40 18.79
C GLY A 359 19.36 20.77 17.54
N ALA A 360 18.59 19.98 16.80
CA ALA A 360 19.01 19.30 15.58
C ALA A 360 19.20 20.28 14.41
N THR A 361 20.13 19.97 13.53
CA THR A 361 20.31 20.60 12.22
C THR A 361 19.65 19.71 11.17
N ILE A 362 18.51 20.16 10.64
CA ILE A 362 17.58 19.30 9.90
C ILE A 362 17.85 19.34 8.39
N GLY A 363 17.99 18.17 7.79
CA GLY A 363 17.95 17.95 6.34
C GLY A 363 16.63 17.31 5.89
N ILE A 364 16.12 17.71 4.74
CA ILE A 364 15.03 17.03 4.04
C ILE A 364 15.60 16.56 2.70
N VAL A 365 15.48 15.28 2.39
CA VAL A 365 15.88 14.73 1.09
C VAL A 365 14.63 14.29 0.34
N THR A 366 14.46 14.71 -0.91
CA THR A 366 13.19 14.58 -1.64
C THR A 366 13.42 14.29 -3.14
N PRO A 367 12.55 13.51 -3.81
CA PRO A 367 12.67 13.26 -5.25
C PRO A 367 12.21 14.45 -6.10
N ASP A 368 12.60 14.51 -7.37
CA ASP A 368 12.07 15.46 -8.37
C ASP A 368 10.75 15.02 -9.02
N ALA A 369 10.09 14.02 -8.44
CA ALA A 369 8.77 13.53 -8.84
C ALA A 369 7.70 14.63 -8.77
N PRO A 370 7.10 15.05 -9.91
CA PRO A 370 6.09 16.10 -9.94
C PRO A 370 4.86 15.78 -9.09
N GLN A 371 4.13 16.84 -8.71
CA GLN A 371 2.89 16.83 -7.90
C GLN A 371 2.95 16.25 -6.49
N ARG A 372 3.74 15.20 -6.20
CA ARG A 372 3.85 14.62 -4.86
C ARG A 372 4.93 15.28 -4.01
N SER A 373 6.16 15.44 -4.54
CA SER A 373 7.29 16.01 -3.78
C SER A 373 7.01 17.40 -3.22
N ASP A 374 6.52 18.32 -4.05
CA ASP A 374 6.21 19.69 -3.64
C ASP A 374 5.19 19.72 -2.48
N ASP A 375 4.15 18.89 -2.56
CA ASP A 375 3.05 18.83 -1.60
C ASP A 375 3.48 18.25 -0.25
N VAL A 376 4.36 17.23 -0.24
CA VAL A 376 4.90 16.65 1.00
C VAL A 376 6.01 17.49 1.64
N VAL A 377 6.85 18.16 0.83
CA VAL A 377 7.91 19.06 1.32
C VAL A 377 7.31 20.33 1.93
N GLU A 378 6.30 20.92 1.28
CA GLU A 378 5.56 22.08 1.82
C GLU A 378 5.02 21.78 3.22
N VAL A 379 4.35 20.63 3.39
CA VAL A 379 3.80 20.17 4.68
C VAL A 379 4.86 19.99 5.75
N LEU A 380 5.98 19.36 5.40
CA LEU A 380 7.05 19.11 6.34
C LEU A 380 7.70 20.42 6.80
N LEU A 381 7.92 21.36 5.88
CA LEU A 381 8.41 22.70 6.20
C LEU A 381 7.42 23.50 7.05
N GLU A 382 6.11 23.45 6.77
CA GLU A 382 5.08 24.06 7.61
C GLU A 382 5.11 23.50 9.04
N ALA A 383 5.12 22.17 9.19
CA ALA A 383 5.12 21.51 10.49
C ALA A 383 6.38 21.81 11.32
N LEU A 384 7.53 21.99 10.68
CA LEU A 384 8.77 22.43 11.33
C LEU A 384 8.70 23.93 11.71
N ALA A 385 8.22 24.78 10.82
CA ALA A 385 8.09 26.22 11.05
C ALA A 385 7.12 26.56 12.20
N GLU A 386 6.05 25.78 12.39
CA GLU A 386 5.15 25.84 13.57
C GLU A 386 5.86 25.65 14.91
N ARG A 387 7.11 25.16 14.90
CA ARG A 387 7.93 24.82 16.08
C ARG A 387 9.23 25.65 16.13
N ASP A 388 9.30 26.73 15.35
CA ASP A 388 10.50 27.57 15.15
C ASP A 388 11.73 26.77 14.64
N LEU A 389 11.51 25.64 13.96
CA LEU A 389 12.55 24.82 13.34
C LEU A 389 12.68 25.14 11.84
N ALA A 390 13.90 25.07 11.32
CA ALA A 390 14.22 25.23 9.91
C ALA A 390 14.98 24.01 9.39
N ALA A 391 14.86 23.74 8.10
CA ALA A 391 15.55 22.63 7.43
C ALA A 391 16.19 23.06 6.11
N THR A 392 17.22 22.34 5.69
CA THR A 392 17.78 22.43 4.33
C THR A 392 17.15 21.36 3.45
N VAL A 393 16.65 21.74 2.26
CA VAL A 393 16.03 20.81 1.31
C VAL A 393 17.04 20.43 0.24
N HIS A 394 17.20 19.12 0.01
CA HIS A 394 18.11 18.53 -0.98
C HIS A 394 17.30 17.65 -1.93
N GLN A 395 17.23 18.05 -3.20
CA GLN A 395 16.43 17.34 -4.22
C GLN A 395 17.29 16.34 -5.00
N LEU A 396 16.73 15.15 -5.25
CA LEU A 396 17.34 14.09 -6.06
C LEU A 396 16.56 13.88 -7.36
N GLY A 397 17.26 13.73 -8.48
CA GLY A 397 16.63 13.49 -9.77
C GLY A 397 16.37 12.01 -10.06
N CYS A 398 15.14 11.71 -10.50
CA CYS A 398 14.60 10.37 -10.75
C CYS A 398 14.40 10.05 -12.24
N GLU A 399 14.60 11.03 -13.12
CA GLU A 399 14.59 10.89 -14.59
C GLU A 399 13.29 10.23 -15.15
N GLY A 400 12.16 10.44 -14.47
CA GLY A 400 10.84 9.88 -14.83
C GLY A 400 10.55 8.47 -14.27
N THR A 401 11.47 7.90 -13.50
CA THR A 401 11.31 6.63 -12.78
C THR A 401 11.06 6.87 -11.28
N THR A 402 10.84 5.81 -10.51
CA THR A 402 10.75 5.90 -9.03
C THR A 402 12.12 5.92 -8.34
N THR A 403 13.18 5.44 -8.99
CA THR A 403 14.53 5.36 -8.39
C THR A 403 15.37 6.60 -8.68
N CYS A 404 15.69 7.39 -7.64
CA CYS A 404 16.37 8.68 -7.80
C CYS A 404 17.87 8.58 -7.49
N ARG A 405 18.71 9.06 -8.42
CA ARG A 405 20.18 8.96 -8.29
C ARG A 405 20.92 10.23 -8.72
N VAL A 406 20.29 11.08 -9.53
CA VAL A 406 20.92 12.31 -10.01
C VAL A 406 21.05 13.31 -8.86
N GLY A 407 22.25 13.87 -8.67
CA GLY A 407 22.52 14.87 -7.63
C GLY A 407 22.82 14.31 -6.22
N MET A 408 22.77 12.99 -6.02
CA MET A 408 22.95 12.36 -4.70
C MET A 408 24.28 12.71 -4.01
N GLU A 409 25.40 12.64 -4.74
CA GLU A 409 26.73 13.06 -4.25
C GLU A 409 26.71 14.52 -3.75
N THR A 410 25.98 15.40 -4.45
CA THR A 410 25.89 16.84 -4.13
C THR A 410 24.96 17.10 -2.94
N ALA A 411 23.87 16.35 -2.83
CA ALA A 411 22.97 16.40 -1.67
C ALA A 411 23.70 16.01 -0.38
N VAL A 412 24.45 14.89 -0.39
CA VAL A 412 25.22 14.42 0.77
C VAL A 412 26.34 15.40 1.11
N ALA A 413 27.09 15.91 0.13
CA ALA A 413 28.11 16.92 0.37
C ALA A 413 27.53 18.22 0.97
N GLY A 414 26.33 18.63 0.53
CA GLY A 414 25.62 19.78 1.08
C GLY A 414 25.13 19.57 2.53
N MET A 415 24.63 18.37 2.85
CA MET A 415 24.26 18.00 4.23
C MET A 415 25.48 17.96 5.16
N LEU A 416 26.61 17.44 4.68
CA LEU A 416 27.91 17.47 5.35
C LEU A 416 28.40 18.90 5.64
N GLU A 417 28.34 19.80 4.65
CA GLU A 417 28.74 21.21 4.83
C GLU A 417 27.81 21.96 5.78
N ALA A 418 26.50 21.69 5.71
CA ALA A 418 25.51 22.26 6.62
C ALA A 418 25.59 21.72 8.06
N GLY A 419 26.26 20.58 8.28
CA GLY A 419 26.34 19.93 9.59
C GLY A 419 25.04 19.25 10.01
N VAL A 420 24.29 18.71 9.04
CA VAL A 420 23.01 18.01 9.28
C VAL A 420 23.23 16.77 10.15
N ASP A 421 22.47 16.68 11.24
CA ASP A 421 22.50 15.57 12.21
C ASP A 421 21.14 14.89 12.40
N LEU A 422 20.08 15.40 11.76
CA LEU A 422 18.77 14.77 11.67
C LEU A 422 18.23 14.90 10.23
N ILE A 423 17.71 13.81 9.66
CA ILE A 423 17.12 13.83 8.32
C ILE A 423 15.70 13.31 8.26
N PHE A 424 14.91 13.91 7.37
CA PHE A 424 13.65 13.37 6.87
C PHE A 424 13.85 12.96 5.40
N PRO A 425 14.08 11.66 5.12
CA PRO A 425 14.21 11.17 3.75
C PRO A 425 12.83 10.84 3.18
N LEU A 426 12.29 11.70 2.32
CA LEU A 426 11.02 11.51 1.64
C LEU A 426 11.22 10.62 0.40
N LEU A 427 11.85 9.45 0.59
CA LEU A 427 12.40 8.59 -0.46
C LEU A 427 11.79 7.19 -0.39
N ASP A 428 11.63 6.57 -1.55
CA ASP A 428 11.08 5.21 -1.67
C ASP A 428 12.11 4.12 -1.30
N ARG A 429 11.66 2.86 -1.31
CA ARG A 429 12.51 1.68 -1.05
C ARG A 429 13.69 1.55 -2.02
N THR A 430 13.55 2.02 -3.27
CA THR A 430 14.61 1.87 -4.28
C THR A 430 15.68 2.97 -4.21
N THR A 431 15.36 4.08 -3.55
CA THR A 431 16.23 5.27 -3.48
C THR A 431 16.94 5.42 -2.13
N LEU A 432 16.25 5.16 -1.01
CA LEU A 432 16.81 5.37 0.33
C LEU A 432 18.12 4.57 0.58
N PRO A 433 18.25 3.28 0.20
CA PRO A 433 19.48 2.53 0.43
C PRO A 433 20.70 3.12 -0.31
N TRP A 434 20.50 3.73 -1.49
CA TRP A 434 21.58 4.44 -2.19
C TRP A 434 22.00 5.70 -1.45
N LEU A 435 21.06 6.47 -0.89
CA LEU A 435 21.39 7.65 -0.08
C LEU A 435 22.25 7.27 1.13
N VAL A 436 21.88 6.20 1.84
CA VAL A 436 22.63 5.71 3.01
C VAL A 436 24.04 5.26 2.61
N LEU A 437 24.20 4.57 1.48
CA LEU A 437 25.52 4.18 0.97
C LEU A 437 26.39 5.39 0.60
N GLU A 438 25.82 6.42 -0.02
CA GLU A 438 26.54 7.67 -0.36
C GLU A 438 26.97 8.44 0.90
N MET A 439 26.10 8.52 1.92
CA MET A 439 26.44 9.10 3.23
C MET A 439 27.63 8.39 3.88
N ILE A 440 27.68 7.06 3.78
CA ILE A 440 28.79 6.25 4.31
C ILE A 440 30.08 6.49 3.51
N ASP A 441 30.03 6.53 2.18
CA ASP A 441 31.23 6.73 1.33
C ASP A 441 31.86 8.11 1.55
N GLN A 442 31.04 9.16 1.67
CA GLN A 442 31.51 10.51 2.00
C GLN A 442 31.92 10.67 3.48
N GLY A 443 31.68 9.67 4.34
CA GLY A 443 32.05 9.70 5.75
C GLY A 443 31.18 10.63 6.60
N MET A 444 29.92 10.84 6.21
CA MET A 444 28.94 11.58 7.00
C MET A 444 28.68 10.86 8.33
N PRO A 445 28.80 11.52 9.50
CA PRO A 445 28.36 10.94 10.76
C PRO A 445 26.89 10.53 10.69
N ALA A 446 26.52 9.36 11.22
CA ALA A 446 25.15 8.85 11.15
C ALA A 446 24.14 9.87 11.74
N PRO A 447 23.22 10.41 10.93
CA PRO A 447 22.18 11.30 11.41
C PRO A 447 21.07 10.50 12.10
N THR A 448 20.24 11.18 12.89
CA THR A 448 18.95 10.61 13.29
C THR A 448 18.01 10.64 12.10
N PHE A 449 17.58 9.48 11.61
CA PHE A 449 16.56 9.39 10.58
C PHE A 449 15.17 9.50 11.22
N VAL A 450 14.29 10.33 10.64
CA VAL A 450 12.88 10.46 11.03
C VAL A 450 12.00 10.20 9.81
N GLN A 451 11.30 9.08 9.85
CA GLN A 451 10.44 8.56 8.80
C GLN A 451 8.96 8.71 9.17
N SER A 452 8.10 8.60 8.17
CA SER A 452 6.67 8.31 8.36
C SER A 452 6.26 7.08 7.54
N GLY A 453 4.99 6.66 7.59
CA GLY A 453 4.43 5.61 6.71
C GLY A 453 4.48 5.90 5.20
N LEU A 454 4.94 7.10 4.80
CA LEU A 454 5.20 7.47 3.41
C LEU A 454 6.00 6.37 2.70
N ASP A 455 5.52 5.94 1.53
CA ASP A 455 6.12 4.89 0.70
C ASP A 455 6.35 3.55 1.41
N GLY A 456 5.59 3.29 2.47
CA GLY A 456 5.67 2.06 3.26
C GLY A 456 6.91 1.97 4.15
N GLN A 457 7.59 3.08 4.45
CA GLN A 457 8.83 3.10 5.25
C GLN A 457 8.68 2.58 6.69
N GLY A 458 7.44 2.34 7.18
CA GLY A 458 7.16 1.63 8.43
C GLY A 458 6.89 0.12 8.29
N LEU A 459 7.00 -0.44 7.09
CA LEU A 459 6.92 -1.88 6.84
C LEU A 459 8.31 -2.52 6.95
N ASP A 460 8.38 -3.73 7.50
CA ASP A 460 9.62 -4.51 7.57
C ASP A 460 10.22 -4.70 6.17
N ALA A 461 9.39 -5.11 5.20
CA ALA A 461 9.74 -5.35 3.80
C ALA A 461 10.15 -4.10 2.98
N VAL A 462 10.29 -2.95 3.64
CA VAL A 462 10.81 -1.69 3.08
C VAL A 462 11.97 -1.17 3.92
N ALA A 463 11.84 -1.17 5.25
CA ALA A 463 12.90 -0.71 6.14
C ALA A 463 14.12 -1.66 6.16
N SER A 464 13.92 -2.97 5.97
CA SER A 464 15.01 -3.95 5.92
C SER A 464 15.96 -3.73 4.73
N GLU A 465 15.45 -3.19 3.62
CA GLU A 465 16.16 -3.01 2.35
C GLU A 465 17.42 -2.17 2.47
N VAL A 466 17.47 -1.21 3.40
CA VAL A 466 18.69 -0.44 3.67
C VAL A 466 19.86 -1.36 4.05
N ALA A 467 19.58 -2.44 4.79
CA ALA A 467 20.56 -3.42 5.20
C ALA A 467 20.66 -4.65 4.27
N GLU A 468 19.59 -5.03 3.56
CA GLU A 468 19.65 -6.12 2.56
C GLU A 468 20.45 -5.67 1.33
N PHE A 469 20.15 -4.48 0.81
CA PHE A 469 20.85 -3.89 -0.34
C PHE A 469 22.23 -3.33 0.05
N GLY A 470 22.30 -2.55 1.13
CA GLY A 470 23.53 -1.88 1.56
C GLY A 470 24.47 -2.72 2.45
N GLY A 471 24.02 -3.90 2.88
CA GLY A 471 24.75 -4.78 3.78
C GLY A 471 24.85 -4.28 5.22
N PRO A 472 25.59 -5.00 6.09
CA PRO A 472 25.69 -4.66 7.51
C PRO A 472 26.14 -3.24 7.87
N PRO A 473 27.07 -2.59 7.13
CA PRO A 473 27.43 -1.19 7.40
C PRO A 473 26.25 -0.23 7.25
N ALA A 474 25.41 -0.42 6.22
CA ALA A 474 24.21 0.40 6.01
C ALA A 474 23.14 0.12 7.07
N GLY A 475 22.96 -1.14 7.46
CA GLY A 475 22.11 -1.51 8.60
C GLY A 475 22.52 -0.82 9.89
N THR A 476 23.80 -0.88 10.27
CA THR A 476 24.32 -0.18 11.46
C THR A 476 24.24 1.35 11.36
N TYR A 477 24.30 1.91 10.14
CA TYR A 477 24.13 3.35 9.91
C TYR A 477 22.69 3.83 10.07
N TYR A 478 21.72 2.96 9.77
CA TYR A 478 20.28 3.22 9.82
C TYR A 478 19.62 2.74 11.13
N ASP A 479 20.36 2.05 12.01
CA ASP A 479 19.89 1.67 13.36
C ASP A 479 19.43 2.89 14.15
N GLY A 480 18.29 2.76 14.82
CA GLY A 480 17.70 3.85 15.59
C GLY A 480 16.85 4.82 14.78
N THR A 481 16.63 4.57 13.49
CA THR A 481 15.65 5.32 12.69
C THR A 481 14.29 5.32 13.39
N TRP A 482 13.75 6.52 13.58
CA TRP A 482 12.47 6.76 14.24
C TRP A 482 11.37 6.82 13.18
N ILE A 483 10.33 6.00 13.32
CA ILE A 483 9.27 5.85 12.31
C ILE A 483 7.90 6.10 12.96
N LEU A 484 7.04 6.87 12.29
CA LEU A 484 5.61 6.94 12.61
C LEU A 484 4.78 6.41 11.44
N ASP A 485 4.09 5.29 11.63
CA ASP A 485 3.30 4.65 10.58
C ASP A 485 1.88 4.28 11.07
N GLY A 486 0.92 4.12 10.16
CA GLY A 486 -0.39 3.52 10.44
C GLY A 486 -0.36 1.99 10.50
N SER A 487 0.68 1.36 9.95
CA SER A 487 0.90 -0.09 10.01
C SER A 487 1.19 -0.59 11.43
N ALA A 488 0.67 -1.77 11.78
CA ALA A 488 0.96 -2.46 13.04
C ALA A 488 2.22 -3.35 12.95
N THR A 489 3.23 -2.91 12.19
CA THR A 489 4.43 -3.67 11.85
C THR A 489 5.23 -4.07 13.10
N GLY A 490 5.67 -5.32 13.15
CA GLY A 490 6.47 -5.83 14.27
C GLY A 490 5.72 -5.99 15.59
N SER A 491 4.39 -5.79 15.62
CA SER A 491 3.55 -6.06 16.80
C SER A 491 3.73 -7.47 17.35
N HIS A 492 3.95 -8.46 16.47
CA HIS A 492 4.26 -9.85 16.83
C HIS A 492 5.55 -10.05 17.63
N ARG A 493 6.46 -9.07 17.64
CA ARG A 493 7.74 -9.11 18.39
C ARG A 493 7.59 -8.60 19.83
N GLN A 494 6.40 -8.14 20.23
CA GLN A 494 6.13 -7.73 21.61
C GLN A 494 5.90 -8.93 22.53
N ASP A 495 6.39 -8.84 23.77
CA ASP A 495 6.15 -9.86 24.80
C ASP A 495 4.65 -10.08 25.03
N GLY A 496 4.20 -11.34 24.95
CA GLY A 496 2.79 -11.69 25.14
C GLY A 496 1.87 -11.23 24.01
N PHE A 497 2.39 -11.05 22.79
CA PHE A 497 1.57 -10.92 21.60
C PHE A 497 0.67 -12.16 21.41
N GLU A 498 -0.60 -11.91 21.07
CA GLU A 498 -1.53 -12.92 20.58
C GLU A 498 -2.21 -12.35 19.32
N SER A 499 -2.34 -13.19 18.29
CA SER A 499 -2.93 -12.84 17.00
C SER A 499 -4.41 -12.46 17.13
N ARG A 500 -4.91 -11.68 16.17
CA ARG A 500 -6.29 -11.15 16.24
C ARG A 500 -7.25 -12.04 15.45
N PRO A 501 -8.50 -12.26 15.93
CA PRO A 501 -9.42 -13.17 15.26
C PRO A 501 -9.73 -12.88 13.79
N PHE A 502 -9.69 -11.60 13.37
CA PHE A 502 -9.84 -11.23 11.96
C PHE A 502 -8.61 -11.63 11.13
N ASP A 503 -7.41 -11.35 11.64
CA ASP A 503 -6.15 -11.68 10.97
C ASP A 503 -5.99 -13.21 10.81
N ASP A 504 -6.33 -13.96 11.86
CA ASP A 504 -6.34 -15.44 11.87
C ASP A 504 -7.45 -16.04 11.01
N LEU A 505 -8.58 -15.35 10.87
CA LEU A 505 -9.63 -15.70 9.92
C LEU A 505 -9.09 -15.60 8.49
N CYS A 506 -8.56 -14.44 8.10
CA CYS A 506 -8.12 -14.21 6.72
C CYS A 506 -7.02 -15.20 6.29
N ASN A 507 -6.01 -15.42 7.15
CA ASN A 507 -4.94 -16.36 6.87
C ASN A 507 -5.41 -17.83 6.83
N ARG A 508 -6.33 -18.22 7.72
CA ARG A 508 -6.96 -19.56 7.71
C ARG A 508 -7.76 -19.81 6.43
N GLU A 509 -8.59 -18.85 6.02
CA GLU A 509 -9.47 -19.01 4.86
C GLU A 509 -8.68 -19.03 3.55
N LEU A 510 -7.67 -18.18 3.41
CA LEU A 510 -6.78 -18.23 2.25
C LEU A 510 -6.09 -19.60 2.14
N GLY A 511 -5.39 -20.04 3.19
CA GLY A 511 -4.67 -21.32 3.18
C GLY A 511 -5.60 -22.50 2.87
N ARG A 512 -6.80 -22.52 3.47
CA ARG A 512 -7.81 -23.55 3.22
C ARG A 512 -8.24 -23.62 1.75
N VAL A 513 -8.46 -22.49 1.08
CA VAL A 513 -8.95 -22.45 -0.31
C VAL A 513 -7.82 -22.66 -1.32
N ALA A 514 -6.66 -22.05 -1.08
CA ALA A 514 -5.47 -22.20 -1.92
C ALA A 514 -4.75 -23.55 -1.72
N GLY A 515 -5.09 -24.31 -0.68
CA GLY A 515 -4.58 -25.66 -0.43
C GLY A 515 -3.19 -25.72 0.19
N HIS A 516 -2.83 -24.70 0.99
CA HIS A 516 -1.57 -24.62 1.74
C HIS A 516 -1.81 -24.32 3.22
N ASP A 517 -0.78 -24.48 4.05
CA ASP A 517 -0.87 -24.07 5.45
C ASP A 517 -1.06 -22.54 5.55
N PRO A 518 -1.85 -22.02 6.51
CA PRO A 518 -1.98 -20.59 6.74
C PRO A 518 -0.62 -19.93 6.95
N ALA A 519 -0.43 -18.70 6.43
CA ALA A 519 0.76 -17.93 6.75
C ALA A 519 0.83 -17.64 8.25
N VAL A 520 2.04 -17.42 8.76
CA VAL A 520 2.30 -17.26 10.20
C VAL A 520 2.90 -15.88 10.45
N VAL A 521 2.40 -15.20 11.48
CA VAL A 521 2.71 -13.79 11.77
C VAL A 521 4.15 -13.55 12.25
N ASP A 522 4.81 -14.57 12.80
CA ASP A 522 6.19 -14.52 13.28
C ASP A 522 7.21 -15.14 12.31
N ASP A 523 6.81 -15.48 11.07
CA ASP A 523 7.78 -15.86 10.04
C ASP A 523 8.63 -14.64 9.67
N PRO A 524 9.96 -14.68 9.90
CA PRO A 524 10.81 -13.54 9.58
C PRO A 524 11.09 -13.39 8.09
N SER A 525 10.83 -14.41 7.27
CA SER A 525 11.28 -14.43 5.88
C SER A 525 10.38 -13.68 4.91
N ASP A 526 9.13 -13.40 5.30
CA ASP A 526 8.15 -12.69 4.49
C ASP A 526 7.14 -11.88 5.31
N ASP A 527 6.33 -11.10 4.61
CA ASP A 527 5.24 -10.26 5.13
C ASP A 527 3.89 -10.70 4.53
N VAL A 528 3.77 -12.00 4.22
CA VAL A 528 2.57 -12.61 3.64
C VAL A 528 1.41 -12.51 4.62
N TYR A 529 1.62 -12.84 5.90
CA TYR A 529 0.54 -12.82 6.91
C TYR A 529 -0.25 -11.50 6.91
N ARG A 530 0.45 -10.36 6.89
CA ARG A 530 -0.15 -9.03 6.84
C ARG A 530 -0.84 -8.77 5.49
N THR A 531 -0.16 -9.10 4.39
CA THR A 531 -0.65 -8.84 3.03
C THR A 531 -1.94 -9.61 2.72
N VAL A 532 -2.08 -10.82 3.25
CA VAL A 532 -3.33 -11.60 3.19
C VAL A 532 -4.48 -10.90 3.91
N VAL A 533 -4.23 -10.34 5.10
CA VAL A 533 -5.25 -9.59 5.86
C VAL A 533 -5.65 -8.30 5.15
N GLU A 534 -4.71 -7.63 4.48
CA GLU A 534 -5.00 -6.44 3.69
C GLU A 534 -5.88 -6.75 2.46
N ALA A 535 -5.56 -7.80 1.70
CA ALA A 535 -6.43 -8.28 0.61
C ALA A 535 -7.83 -8.67 1.11
N CYS A 536 -7.89 -9.37 2.25
CA CYS A 536 -9.11 -9.77 2.94
C CYS A 536 -9.98 -8.55 3.31
N SER A 537 -9.39 -7.52 3.92
CA SER A 537 -10.05 -6.26 4.29
C SER A 537 -10.68 -5.55 3.09
N LEU A 538 -9.93 -5.39 1.99
CA LEU A 538 -10.43 -4.66 0.82
C LEU A 538 -11.60 -5.39 0.14
N VAL A 539 -11.48 -6.70 -0.07
CA VAL A 539 -12.55 -7.50 -0.68
C VAL A 539 -13.78 -7.53 0.23
N ARG A 540 -13.59 -7.66 1.55
CA ARG A 540 -14.67 -7.61 2.55
C ARG A 540 -15.41 -6.27 2.53
N ALA A 541 -14.70 -5.15 2.49
CA ALA A 541 -15.29 -3.81 2.45
C ALA A 541 -16.14 -3.61 1.17
N VAL A 542 -15.63 -4.02 0.01
CA VAL A 542 -16.37 -3.96 -1.26
C VAL A 542 -17.59 -4.88 -1.25
N ALA A 543 -17.44 -6.13 -0.81
CA ALA A 543 -18.54 -7.09 -0.74
C ALA A 543 -19.67 -6.60 0.19
N ARG A 544 -19.31 -6.03 1.35
CA ARG A 544 -20.25 -5.39 2.27
C ARG A 544 -21.00 -4.22 1.61
N ALA A 545 -20.28 -3.30 0.95
CA ALA A 545 -20.91 -2.15 0.29
C ALA A 545 -21.88 -2.56 -0.84
N VAL A 546 -21.56 -3.62 -1.59
CA VAL A 546 -22.46 -4.18 -2.62
C VAL A 546 -23.67 -4.87 -2.00
N TYR A 547 -23.50 -5.56 -0.86
CA TYR A 547 -24.61 -6.19 -0.13
C TYR A 547 -25.55 -5.14 0.46
N ASP A 548 -25.01 -4.09 1.11
CA ASP A 548 -25.79 -3.02 1.75
C ASP A 548 -26.51 -2.13 0.70
N ALA A 549 -26.02 -2.10 -0.55
CA ALA A 549 -26.69 -1.46 -1.68
C ALA A 549 -27.92 -2.23 -2.24
N GLY A 550 -28.15 -3.47 -1.79
CA GLY A 550 -29.34 -4.27 -2.09
C GLY A 550 -29.30 -5.02 -3.43
N PRO A 551 -30.43 -5.67 -3.82
CA PRO A 551 -30.44 -6.71 -4.86
C PRO A 551 -30.50 -6.20 -6.30
N ASN A 552 -30.64 -4.89 -6.55
CA ASN A 552 -30.50 -4.29 -7.88
C ASN A 552 -29.85 -2.90 -7.71
N PRO A 553 -28.57 -2.86 -7.32
CA PRO A 553 -27.93 -1.63 -6.87
C PRO A 553 -27.53 -0.77 -8.07
N SER A 554 -27.63 0.55 -7.93
CA SER A 554 -26.87 1.46 -8.78
C SER A 554 -25.44 1.61 -8.24
N ARG A 555 -24.52 2.01 -9.11
CA ARG A 555 -23.17 2.45 -8.75
C ARG A 555 -23.19 3.57 -7.73
N LEU A 556 -24.16 4.50 -7.79
CA LEU A 556 -24.32 5.52 -6.75
C LEU A 556 -24.71 4.89 -5.39
N ALA A 557 -25.57 3.87 -5.38
CA ALA A 557 -25.91 3.16 -4.14
C ALA A 557 -24.70 2.41 -3.57
N ILE A 558 -23.89 1.75 -4.40
CA ILE A 558 -22.64 1.10 -3.96
C ILE A 558 -21.64 2.14 -3.44
N GLN A 559 -21.49 3.27 -4.13
CA GLN A 559 -20.64 4.39 -3.70
C GLN A 559 -21.07 4.89 -2.32
N VAL A 560 -22.34 5.23 -2.13
CA VAL A 560 -22.88 5.72 -0.85
C VAL A 560 -22.68 4.70 0.27
N ASN A 561 -22.92 3.41 0.02
CA ASN A 561 -22.71 2.37 1.03
C ASN A 561 -21.23 2.13 1.34
N LEU A 562 -20.33 2.24 0.35
CA LEU A 562 -18.89 2.15 0.57
C LEU A 562 -18.39 3.30 1.48
N VAL A 563 -18.87 4.53 1.28
CA VAL A 563 -18.56 5.63 2.22
C VAL A 563 -19.21 5.36 3.58
N ALA A 564 -20.45 4.86 3.62
CA ALA A 564 -21.23 4.67 4.84
C ALA A 564 -20.93 3.36 5.62
N LEU A 565 -19.84 2.65 5.33
CA LEU A 565 -19.45 1.42 6.05
C LEU A 565 -19.21 1.64 7.56
N GLY A 566 -18.83 2.85 7.97
CA GLY A 566 -18.42 3.11 9.35
C GLY A 566 -17.13 2.35 9.63
N ASN A 567 -17.15 1.42 10.58
CA ASN A 567 -15.97 0.68 11.00
C ASN A 567 -15.58 -0.40 9.96
N LEU A 568 -14.28 -0.52 9.71
CA LEU A 568 -13.67 -1.45 8.76
C LEU A 568 -12.76 -2.44 9.49
N ASP A 569 -12.85 -3.72 9.16
CA ASP A 569 -11.87 -4.71 9.61
C ASP A 569 -10.52 -4.39 8.91
N ALA A 570 -9.44 -4.34 9.69
CA ALA A 570 -8.07 -4.03 9.25
C ALA A 570 -7.06 -4.88 10.03
N VAL A 571 -5.79 -4.88 9.59
CA VAL A 571 -4.67 -5.57 10.25
C VAL A 571 -4.60 -5.24 11.75
N ASP A 572 -4.32 -6.24 12.58
CA ASP A 572 -4.35 -6.20 14.04
C ASP A 572 -5.70 -5.69 14.58
N MET A 573 -6.80 -5.80 13.82
CA MET A 573 -8.12 -5.26 14.18
C MET A 573 -8.09 -3.78 14.66
N ARG A 574 -7.16 -2.98 14.12
CA ARG A 574 -6.92 -1.59 14.54
C ARG A 574 -8.09 -0.66 14.16
N PRO A 575 -8.38 0.40 14.94
CA PRO A 575 -9.39 1.40 14.59
C PRO A 575 -9.17 2.02 13.20
N VAL A 576 -10.09 1.70 12.28
CA VAL A 576 -10.17 2.22 10.91
C VAL A 576 -11.63 2.46 10.56
N THR A 577 -11.95 3.65 10.06
CA THR A 577 -13.32 4.05 9.70
C THR A 577 -13.39 4.76 8.36
N SER A 578 -14.52 4.63 7.66
CA SER A 578 -14.70 5.12 6.30
C SER A 578 -15.16 6.58 6.16
N MET A 579 -15.71 7.21 7.22
CA MET A 579 -16.36 8.53 7.14
C MET A 579 -15.77 9.58 8.08
N ASP A 580 -15.56 9.22 9.34
CA ASP A 580 -14.94 10.07 10.35
C ASP A 580 -13.40 10.05 10.27
N GLY A 581 -12.82 9.11 9.52
CA GLY A 581 -11.38 9.04 9.30
C GLY A 581 -10.58 8.70 10.56
N SER A 582 -11.24 8.10 11.56
CA SER A 582 -10.59 7.51 12.72
C SER A 582 -9.65 6.39 12.25
N LEU A 583 -8.37 6.70 12.24
CA LEU A 583 -7.24 5.85 11.86
C LEU A 583 -6.26 5.81 13.04
N THR A 584 -5.41 4.80 13.14
CA THR A 584 -4.33 4.77 14.13
C THR A 584 -2.96 5.08 13.54
N VAL A 585 -2.06 5.57 14.38
CA VAL A 585 -0.60 5.63 14.14
C VAL A 585 0.16 5.00 15.30
N GLN A 586 1.30 4.39 15.01
CA GLN A 586 2.21 3.77 15.95
C GLN A 586 3.60 4.38 15.79
N VAL A 587 4.30 4.58 16.90
CA VAL A 587 5.72 4.97 16.88
C VAL A 587 6.56 3.71 16.95
N SER A 588 7.44 3.53 15.99
CA SER A 588 8.34 2.39 15.84
C SER A 588 9.78 2.84 15.68
N ARG A 589 10.71 1.91 15.87
CA ARG A 589 12.15 2.08 15.64
C ARG A 589 12.63 0.99 14.68
N TYR A 590 13.51 1.35 13.74
CA TYR A 590 14.32 0.34 13.06
C TYR A 590 15.49 -0.08 13.94
N GLU A 591 15.68 -1.38 14.09
CA GLU A 591 16.76 -1.99 14.87
C GLU A 591 17.69 -2.79 13.95
N TYR A 592 19.01 -2.60 14.11
CA TYR A 592 19.99 -3.44 13.41
C TYR A 592 21.21 -3.79 14.30
N PRO A 593 21.39 -5.09 14.68
CA PRO A 593 20.45 -6.20 14.47
C PRO A 593 19.18 -6.04 15.31
N CYS A 594 18.11 -6.72 14.90
CA CYS A 594 16.86 -6.84 15.64
C CYS A 594 17.13 -7.38 17.05
N LEU A 595 16.63 -6.70 18.09
CA LEU A 595 16.82 -7.11 19.49
C LEU A 595 15.71 -8.03 19.97
N HIS A 596 14.55 -8.00 19.29
CA HIS A 596 13.30 -8.64 19.69
C HIS A 596 12.95 -9.91 18.88
N GLY A 597 13.92 -10.50 18.17
CA GLY A 597 13.71 -11.72 17.40
C GLY A 597 14.70 -11.91 16.26
N PRO A 598 14.43 -12.80 15.30
CA PRO A 598 15.06 -12.75 13.99
C PRO A 598 14.80 -11.39 13.31
N GLY A 599 15.78 -10.94 12.51
CA GLY A 599 15.56 -9.86 11.54
C GLY A 599 14.68 -10.31 10.38
N PHE A 600 14.22 -9.37 9.57
CA PHE A 600 13.34 -9.61 8.44
C PHE A 600 14.10 -9.98 7.16
N GLY A 601 13.52 -10.86 6.32
CA GLY A 601 14.02 -11.19 4.98
C GLY A 601 15.42 -11.80 5.00
N ALA A 602 16.32 -11.25 4.17
CA ALA A 602 17.75 -11.57 4.25
C ALA A 602 18.52 -10.69 5.26
N SER A 603 17.84 -9.74 5.92
CA SER A 603 18.41 -8.80 6.87
C SER A 603 18.58 -9.38 8.27
N ALA A 604 19.48 -8.77 9.03
CA ALA A 604 19.49 -8.92 10.49
C ALA A 604 18.63 -7.85 11.20
N GLY A 605 18.09 -6.87 10.48
CA GLY A 605 17.31 -5.77 11.06
C GLY A 605 15.79 -5.97 11.00
N CYS A 606 15.06 -5.19 11.78
CA CYS A 606 13.60 -5.23 11.86
C CYS A 606 13.01 -3.87 12.27
N VAL A 607 11.72 -3.68 12.02
CA VAL A 607 10.91 -2.64 12.66
C VAL A 607 10.37 -3.17 13.99
N PHE A 608 10.61 -2.44 15.07
CA PHE A 608 10.07 -2.74 16.40
C PHE A 608 9.16 -1.61 16.89
N PRO A 609 7.88 -1.90 17.24
CA PRO A 609 6.96 -0.90 17.76
C PRO A 609 7.30 -0.46 19.18
N MET A 610 7.55 0.84 19.37
CA MET A 610 7.85 1.45 20.66
C MET A 610 6.62 1.89 21.44
N THR A 611 5.47 2.09 20.78
CA THR A 611 4.17 2.40 21.42
C THR A 611 3.11 1.40 21.00
N ASP A 612 1.97 1.38 21.68
CA ASP A 612 0.73 0.88 21.09
C ASP A 612 0.28 1.81 19.94
N PRO A 613 -0.55 1.34 18.97
CA PRO A 613 -1.18 2.22 18.01
C PRO A 613 -2.20 3.14 18.71
N VAL A 614 -2.17 4.43 18.40
CA VAL A 614 -3.05 5.45 18.98
C VAL A 614 -3.88 6.12 17.87
N PRO A 615 -5.16 6.47 18.12
CA PRO A 615 -5.97 7.19 17.14
C PRO A 615 -5.34 8.53 16.74
N VAL A 616 -5.47 8.87 15.46
CA VAL A 616 -5.25 10.21 14.91
C VAL A 616 -6.41 11.11 15.33
N GLY A 617 -6.12 12.31 15.85
CA GLY A 617 -7.10 13.29 16.33
C GLY A 617 -6.56 14.71 16.42
#